data_AF-A0A6P8W1B2-F1
#
_entry.id   AF-A0A6P8W1B2-F1
#
_cell.length_a   1.000
_cell.length_b   1.000
_cell.length_c   1.000
_cell.angle_alpha   90.00
_cell.angle_beta   90.00
_cell.angle_gamma   90.00
#
_symmetry.space_group_name_H-M   'P 1'
#
loop_
_entity.id
_entity.type
_entity.pdbx_description
1 polymer ?
#
loop_
_entity_poly.entity_id
_entity_poly.type
_entity_poly.pdbx_seq_one_letter_code
_entity_poly.pdbx_strand_id
1 'polypeptide(L)'
;MDVYKGIRSIALRRGLDAMSIYYKERYAASRRKKMKLFEPPIPGLTFVFHGLIQIDCEHFAIDFLTRQTITNSENYDIILQIAPRLPQNYIVRNSRLMGKWGPEENSSNLHFPLKRGKYFWIQVLLTEESFYISVNGFHFTKYNYRMPYKWLKAIEVSGDVTDVIIESFYVKEYPVRLVRSFNIDLSYTSTWSKDFHTIPAEWLRIDIPSKFLKHKKKS
;
A
#
# COMPACT_ATOMS: atom_id res chain seq x y z
N MET A 1 12.39 3.59 41.68
CA MET A 1 11.04 3.78 41.12
C MET A 1 11.05 3.23 39.70
N ASP A 2 10.64 1.96 39.62
CA ASP A 2 10.25 1.08 38.51
C ASP A 2 10.65 1.42 37.06
N VAL A 3 11.76 0.81 36.65
CA VAL A 3 12.08 0.52 35.26
C VAL A 3 11.35 -0.77 34.88
N TYR A 4 10.37 -0.68 33.97
CA TYR A 4 9.67 -1.83 33.43
C TYR A 4 10.64 -2.79 32.72
N LYS A 5 10.73 -4.01 33.26
CA LYS A 5 11.53 -5.14 32.77
C LYS A 5 10.82 -5.73 31.55
N GLY A 6 11.17 -5.31 30.33
CA GLY A 6 10.57 -5.89 29.12
C GLY A 6 10.89 -5.24 27.78
N ILE A 7 11.46 -4.03 27.74
CA ILE A 7 11.76 -3.35 26.47
C ILE A 7 13.17 -3.77 26.01
N ARG A 8 13.25 -4.73 25.08
CA ARG A 8 14.46 -4.98 24.29
C ARG A 8 14.35 -4.18 22.99
N SER A 9 15.28 -3.25 22.83
CA SER A 9 15.46 -2.28 21.73
C SER A 9 14.70 -0.96 21.88
N ILE A 10 15.45 0.07 22.25
CA ILE A 10 15.13 1.47 22.00
C ILE A 10 15.53 1.72 20.56
N ALA A 11 14.56 1.96 19.66
CA ALA A 11 14.85 2.41 18.31
C ALA A 11 15.48 3.82 18.39
N LEU A 12 16.81 3.87 18.41
CA LEU A 12 17.55 5.13 18.31
C LEU A 12 17.23 5.79 16.96
N ARG A 13 17.10 7.12 16.98
CA ARG A 13 16.92 7.98 15.80
C ARG A 13 17.85 7.52 14.67
N ARG A 14 17.35 6.78 13.68
CA ARG A 14 17.99 6.79 12.37
C ARG A 14 17.46 8.03 11.66
N GLY A 15 18.36 8.95 11.31
CA GLY A 15 18.05 9.96 10.31
C GLY A 15 17.57 9.27 9.04
N LEU A 16 16.80 9.98 8.22
CA LEU A 16 16.47 9.49 6.87
C LEU A 16 17.78 9.12 6.17
N ASP A 17 17.84 7.92 5.59
CA ASP A 17 19.00 7.55 4.79
C ASP A 17 19.07 8.40 3.52
N ALA A 18 20.22 8.40 2.85
CA ALA A 18 20.44 9.18 1.63
C ALA A 18 19.38 8.89 0.56
N MET A 19 18.93 7.63 0.47
CA MET A 19 17.86 7.22 -0.44
C MET A 19 16.52 7.87 -0.09
N SER A 20 16.12 7.88 1.18
CA SER A 20 14.87 8.48 1.62
C SER A 20 14.86 10.00 1.48
N ILE A 21 16.02 10.65 1.65
CA ILE A 21 16.18 12.09 1.39
C ILE A 21 15.98 12.37 -0.11
N TYR A 22 16.70 11.64 -0.96
CA TYR A 22 16.61 11.76 -2.41
C TYR A 22 15.18 11.61 -2.93
N TYR A 23 14.45 10.58 -2.47
CA TYR A 23 13.05 10.38 -2.87
C TYR A 23 12.12 11.49 -2.36
N LYS A 24 12.38 12.05 -1.18
CA LYS A 24 11.59 13.17 -0.63
C LYS A 24 11.72 14.43 -1.48
N GLU A 25 12.91 14.73 -1.98
CA GLU A 25 13.15 15.87 -2.85
C GLU A 25 12.47 15.71 -4.21
N ARG A 26 12.59 14.52 -4.84
CA ARG A 26 11.88 14.21 -6.09
C ARG A 26 10.36 14.26 -5.94
N TYR A 27 9.83 13.76 -4.82
CA TYR A 27 8.41 13.81 -4.48
C TYR A 27 7.85 15.24 -4.47
N ALA A 28 8.65 16.21 -4.02
CA ALA A 28 8.25 17.61 -3.94
C ALA A 28 8.02 18.24 -5.34
N ALA A 29 8.77 17.79 -6.35
CA ALA A 29 8.69 18.31 -7.73
C ALA A 29 7.64 17.59 -8.61
N SER A 30 7.15 16.43 -8.19
CA SER A 30 6.21 15.62 -8.99
C SER A 30 4.81 16.21 -9.03
N ARG A 31 4.11 16.03 -10.16
CA ARG A 31 2.65 16.19 -10.23
C ARG A 31 2.00 15.19 -9.28
N ARG A 32 0.92 15.63 -8.63
CA ARG A 32 0.21 14.84 -7.61
C ARG A 32 -1.24 14.64 -8.04
N LYS A 33 -1.71 13.40 -8.01
CA LYS A 33 -3.14 13.08 -8.14
C LYS A 33 -3.71 12.86 -6.75
N LYS A 34 -4.73 13.64 -6.39
CA LYS A 34 -5.33 13.59 -5.05
C LYS A 34 -6.82 13.30 -5.11
N MET A 35 -7.28 12.43 -4.22
CA MET A 35 -8.70 12.16 -3.96
C MET A 35 -9.03 12.49 -2.51
N LYS A 36 -10.05 13.31 -2.26
CA LYS A 36 -10.52 13.61 -0.91
C LYS A 36 -11.67 12.66 -0.53
N LEU A 37 -11.73 12.28 0.75
CA LEU A 37 -12.84 11.54 1.33
C LEU A 37 -13.68 12.49 2.18
N PHE A 38 -14.96 12.56 1.88
CA PHE A 38 -15.91 13.38 2.62
C PHE A 38 -16.41 12.69 3.90
N GLU A 39 -16.55 11.36 3.85
CA GLU A 39 -16.99 10.54 4.96
C GLU A 39 -15.88 9.60 5.45
N PRO A 40 -15.89 9.19 6.73
CA PRO A 40 -14.99 8.14 7.22
C PRO A 40 -15.21 6.84 6.43
N PRO A 41 -14.14 6.17 5.99
CA PRO A 41 -14.28 4.94 5.23
C PRO A 41 -14.82 3.79 6.11
N ILE A 42 -15.66 2.95 5.51
CA ILE A 42 -16.25 1.77 6.17
C ILE A 42 -15.54 0.50 5.68
N PRO A 43 -15.25 -0.49 6.55
CA PRO A 43 -14.68 -1.76 6.14
C PRO A 43 -15.45 -2.43 5.00
N GLY A 44 -14.73 -2.81 3.94
CA GLY A 44 -15.27 -3.26 2.66
C GLY A 44 -15.09 -2.26 1.51
N LEU A 45 -14.74 -1.01 1.83
CA LEU A 45 -14.32 -0.03 0.84
C LEU A 45 -12.95 -0.41 0.27
N THR A 46 -12.84 -0.43 -1.05
CA THR A 46 -11.58 -0.60 -1.76
C THR A 46 -11.19 0.68 -2.48
N PHE A 47 -9.88 0.91 -2.55
CA PHE A 47 -9.27 1.92 -3.40
C PHE A 47 -8.49 1.22 -4.51
N VAL A 48 -8.60 1.75 -5.71
CA VAL A 48 -7.93 1.20 -6.89
C VAL A 48 -7.15 2.31 -7.58
N PHE A 49 -5.89 2.01 -7.83
CA PHE A 49 -4.93 2.90 -8.48
C PHE A 49 -4.51 2.27 -9.80
N HIS A 50 -4.77 3.00 -10.89
CA HIS A 50 -4.27 2.67 -12.21
C HIS A 50 -3.42 3.83 -12.72
N GLY A 51 -2.32 3.52 -13.39
CA GLY A 51 -1.47 4.53 -13.99
C GLY A 51 -0.33 3.91 -14.79
N LEU A 52 0.38 4.74 -15.53
CA LEU A 52 1.53 4.36 -16.33
C LEU A 52 2.81 4.67 -15.56
N ILE A 53 3.65 3.64 -15.36
CA ILE A 53 4.99 3.80 -14.80
C ILE A 53 5.89 4.40 -15.88
N GLN A 54 6.54 5.53 -15.60
CA GLN A 54 7.45 6.16 -16.55
C GLN A 54 8.68 5.27 -16.84
N ILE A 55 9.32 5.46 -18.00
CA ILE A 55 10.43 4.60 -18.44
C ILE A 55 11.68 4.76 -17.56
N ASP A 56 11.86 5.94 -16.99
CA ASP A 56 12.92 6.35 -16.08
C ASP A 56 12.49 6.28 -14.61
N CYS A 57 11.32 5.69 -14.31
CA CYS A 57 10.78 5.65 -12.96
C CYS A 57 11.77 5.01 -11.98
N GLU A 58 12.12 5.78 -10.97
CA GLU A 58 12.91 5.31 -9.83
C GLU A 58 11.98 5.00 -8.66
N HIS A 59 10.96 5.84 -8.47
CA HIS A 59 10.06 5.72 -7.33
C HIS A 59 8.74 6.44 -7.58
N PHE A 60 7.68 5.89 -7.00
CA PHE A 60 6.42 6.59 -6.80
C PHE A 60 5.80 6.17 -5.47
N ALA A 61 4.85 6.94 -4.98
CA ALA A 61 4.19 6.67 -3.72
C ALA A 61 2.67 6.84 -3.82
N ILE A 62 1.97 6.04 -3.04
CA ILE A 62 0.54 6.13 -2.78
C ILE A 62 0.38 6.36 -1.28
N ASP A 63 -0.05 7.56 -0.91
CA ASP A 63 -0.13 8.02 0.47
C ASP A 63 -1.58 8.16 0.94
N PHE A 64 -1.90 7.49 2.03
CA PHE A 64 -3.18 7.54 2.73
C PHE A 64 -3.09 8.58 3.86
N LEU A 65 -3.59 9.80 3.60
CA LEU A 65 -3.38 10.99 4.42
C LEU A 65 -4.48 11.17 5.47
N THR A 66 -4.07 11.60 6.67
CA THR A 66 -4.98 11.99 7.75
C THR A 66 -5.44 13.45 7.64
N ARG A 67 -6.26 13.90 8.60
CA ARG A 67 -6.52 15.33 8.82
C ARG A 67 -5.28 15.99 9.44
N GLN A 68 -4.97 17.22 9.03
CA GLN A 68 -3.90 18.04 9.59
C GLN A 68 -4.01 18.09 11.13
N THR A 69 -2.92 17.76 11.84
CA THR A 69 -2.84 17.93 13.29
C THR A 69 -2.56 19.39 13.63
N ILE A 70 -3.05 19.83 14.79
CA ILE A 70 -3.08 21.24 15.23
C ILE A 70 -1.68 21.84 15.41
N THR A 71 -0.65 21.00 15.53
CA THR A 71 0.74 21.46 15.58
C THR A 71 1.18 21.85 14.17
N ASN A 72 1.38 23.16 13.96
CA ASN A 72 1.99 23.94 12.86
C ASN A 72 3.08 23.24 11.97
N SER A 73 2.84 22.01 11.55
CA SER A 73 3.64 21.27 10.59
C SER A 73 2.78 21.13 9.35
N GLU A 74 3.31 21.58 8.22
CA GLU A 74 2.68 21.49 6.90
C GLU A 74 2.50 20.03 6.42
N ASN A 75 2.77 19.05 7.29
CA ASN A 75 2.85 17.65 6.96
C ASN A 75 1.68 16.89 7.58
N TYR A 76 0.78 16.43 6.72
CA TYR A 76 -0.22 15.41 7.08
C TYR A 76 0.48 14.14 7.57
N ASP A 77 -0.11 13.48 8.57
CA ASP A 77 0.28 12.12 8.92
C ASP A 77 -0.17 11.16 7.82
N ILE A 78 0.59 10.08 7.66
CA ILE A 78 0.39 9.09 6.61
C ILE A 78 0.04 7.77 7.29
N ILE A 79 -1.22 7.34 7.16
CA ILE A 79 -1.72 6.08 7.69
C ILE A 79 -1.01 4.90 7.03
N LEU A 80 -0.87 4.97 5.71
CA LEU A 80 -0.20 3.98 4.88
C LEU A 80 0.44 4.71 3.70
N GLN A 81 1.76 4.60 3.58
CA GLN A 81 2.47 4.84 2.34
C GLN A 81 2.71 3.50 1.68
N ILE A 82 2.44 3.39 0.38
CA ILE A 82 2.91 2.30 -0.48
C ILE A 82 3.90 2.93 -1.45
N ALA A 83 5.17 2.58 -1.34
CA ALA A 83 6.26 3.21 -2.07
C ALA A 83 7.09 2.16 -2.83
N PRO A 84 6.72 1.85 -4.08
CA PRO A 84 7.57 1.08 -4.98
C PRO A 84 8.90 1.77 -5.26
N ARG A 85 10.01 1.06 -5.04
CA ARG A 85 11.36 1.46 -5.41
C ARG A 85 11.85 0.56 -6.53
N LEU A 86 11.74 1.04 -7.76
CA LEU A 86 11.91 0.21 -8.96
C LEU A 86 13.35 -0.27 -9.16
N PRO A 87 14.41 0.53 -8.93
CA PRO A 87 15.78 0.05 -9.08
C PRO A 87 16.12 -1.10 -8.13
N GLN A 88 15.53 -1.11 -6.94
CA GLN A 88 15.78 -2.13 -5.91
C GLN A 88 14.74 -3.26 -5.91
N ASN A 89 13.73 -3.20 -6.79
CA ASN A 89 12.69 -4.22 -6.94
C ASN A 89 11.98 -4.59 -5.62
N TYR A 90 11.61 -3.59 -4.81
CA TYR A 90 10.73 -3.83 -3.66
C TYR A 90 9.71 -2.70 -3.46
N ILE A 91 8.64 -3.01 -2.73
CA ILE A 91 7.60 -2.07 -2.36
C ILE A 91 7.64 -1.87 -0.85
N VAL A 92 7.99 -0.67 -0.41
CA VAL A 92 7.94 -0.29 1.00
C VAL A 92 6.50 0.00 1.41
N ARG A 93 6.11 -0.47 2.60
CA ARG A 93 4.96 0.09 3.31
C ARG A 93 5.39 0.67 4.64
N ASN A 94 4.86 1.83 4.97
CA ASN A 94 5.14 2.48 6.25
C ASN A 94 4.01 3.43 6.65
N SER A 95 4.07 3.92 7.88
CA SER A 95 3.23 5.01 8.39
C SER A 95 4.13 6.15 8.86
N ARG A 96 3.64 7.38 8.74
CA ARG A 96 4.28 8.57 9.29
C ARG A 96 3.36 9.19 10.33
N LEU A 97 3.80 9.26 11.58
CA LEU A 97 3.06 9.82 12.71
C LEU A 97 3.84 10.98 13.32
N MET A 98 3.18 12.13 13.50
CA MET A 98 3.79 13.37 13.98
C MET A 98 5.05 13.73 13.18
N GLY A 99 4.99 13.56 11.86
CA GLY A 99 6.11 13.82 10.95
C GLY A 99 7.26 12.80 11.00
N LYS A 100 7.16 11.73 11.81
CA LYS A 100 8.19 10.69 11.94
C LYS A 100 7.76 9.39 11.29
N TRP A 101 8.64 8.81 10.48
CA TRP A 101 8.43 7.50 9.87
C TRP A 101 8.58 6.39 10.91
N GLY A 102 7.70 5.40 10.84
CA GLY A 102 7.81 4.16 11.62
C GLY A 102 8.79 3.15 10.99
N PRO A 103 8.80 1.90 11.48
CA PRO A 103 9.57 0.82 10.87
C PRO A 103 9.02 0.45 9.49
N GLU A 104 9.89 0.34 8.48
CA GLU A 104 9.50 -0.08 7.13
C GLU A 104 9.11 -1.56 7.08
N GLU A 105 8.11 -1.89 6.27
CA GLU A 105 7.77 -3.26 5.88
C GLU A 105 8.03 -3.45 4.38
N ASN A 106 8.97 -4.34 4.03
CA ASN A 106 9.40 -4.59 2.65
C ASN A 106 9.22 -6.05 2.20
N SER A 107 8.85 -6.97 3.11
CA SER A 107 8.60 -8.37 2.78
C SER A 107 7.25 -8.55 2.09
N SER A 108 7.20 -9.37 1.03
CA SER A 108 5.98 -9.66 0.27
C SER A 108 5.88 -11.13 -0.12
N ASN A 109 4.66 -11.58 -0.39
CA ASN A 109 4.39 -12.96 -0.83
C ASN A 109 4.66 -13.18 -2.32
N LEU A 110 4.95 -12.10 -3.07
CA LEU A 110 5.20 -12.12 -4.51
C LEU A 110 6.55 -11.49 -4.83
N HIS A 111 7.16 -11.96 -5.92
CA HIS A 111 8.24 -11.25 -6.60
C HIS A 111 7.76 -9.87 -7.08
N PHE A 112 8.70 -8.93 -7.26
CA PHE A 112 8.40 -7.55 -7.64
C PHE A 112 7.57 -7.47 -8.93
N PRO A 113 6.29 -7.01 -8.87
CA PRO A 113 5.34 -7.18 -9.96
C PRO A 113 5.24 -5.96 -10.91
N LEU A 114 6.06 -4.92 -10.70
CA LEU A 114 5.97 -3.65 -11.41
C LEU A 114 7.09 -3.51 -12.45
N LYS A 115 6.79 -2.89 -13.60
CA LYS A 115 7.75 -2.71 -14.71
C LYS A 115 7.67 -1.29 -15.27
N ARG A 116 8.83 -0.71 -15.56
CA ARG A 116 8.97 0.59 -16.26
C ARG A 116 8.28 0.55 -17.63
N GLY A 117 7.63 1.65 -18.01
CA GLY A 117 6.89 1.77 -19.28
C GLY A 117 5.65 0.88 -19.37
N LYS A 118 5.17 0.31 -18.25
CA LYS A 118 3.96 -0.51 -18.19
C LYS A 118 2.95 0.12 -17.26
N TYR A 119 1.67 -0.17 -17.53
CA TYR A 119 0.60 0.18 -16.61
C TYR A 119 0.67 -0.69 -15.36
N PHE A 120 0.36 -0.09 -14.23
CA PHE A 120 0.18 -0.80 -12.97
C PHE A 120 -1.27 -0.79 -12.53
N TRP A 121 -1.61 -1.75 -11.69
CA TRP A 121 -2.87 -1.79 -10.96
C TRP A 121 -2.59 -2.15 -9.52
N ILE A 122 -2.88 -1.23 -8.59
CA ILE A 122 -2.76 -1.50 -7.15
C ILE A 122 -4.15 -1.37 -6.55
N GLN A 123 -4.59 -2.38 -5.82
CA GLN A 123 -5.84 -2.34 -5.06
C GLN A 123 -5.51 -2.43 -3.58
N VAL A 124 -6.10 -1.51 -2.81
CA VAL A 124 -6.01 -1.47 -1.35
C VAL A 124 -7.41 -1.61 -0.78
N LEU A 125 -7.69 -2.77 -0.16
CA LEU A 125 -8.94 -3.04 0.53
C LEU A 125 -8.79 -2.68 2.01
N LEU A 126 -9.72 -1.87 2.51
CA LEU A 126 -9.84 -1.53 3.93
C LEU A 126 -10.73 -2.56 4.62
N THR A 127 -10.20 -3.23 5.66
CA THR A 127 -10.96 -4.19 6.50
C THR A 127 -11.04 -3.70 7.94
N GLU A 128 -11.63 -4.50 8.84
CA GLU A 128 -11.67 -4.15 10.27
C GLU A 128 -10.29 -4.20 10.93
N GLU A 129 -9.41 -5.09 10.48
CA GLU A 129 -8.14 -5.40 11.15
C GLU A 129 -6.92 -4.81 10.44
N SER A 130 -6.93 -4.77 9.11
CA SER A 130 -5.77 -4.38 8.31
C SER A 130 -6.14 -3.89 6.91
N PHE A 131 -5.19 -3.26 6.22
CA PHE A 131 -5.26 -3.12 4.77
C PHE A 131 -4.83 -4.42 4.09
N TYR A 132 -5.51 -4.78 3.00
CA TYR A 132 -5.11 -5.84 2.09
C TYR A 132 -4.68 -5.22 0.78
N ILE A 133 -3.48 -5.54 0.31
CA ILE A 133 -2.86 -4.90 -0.86
C ILE A 133 -2.63 -5.95 -1.94
N SER A 134 -3.15 -5.71 -3.14
CA SER A 134 -2.88 -6.52 -4.32
C SER A 134 -2.24 -5.68 -5.41
N VAL A 135 -1.41 -6.33 -6.22
CA VAL A 135 -0.75 -5.70 -7.36
C VAL A 135 -1.02 -6.54 -8.60
N ASN A 136 -1.47 -5.89 -9.67
CA ASN A 136 -1.85 -6.49 -10.95
C ASN A 136 -2.85 -7.64 -10.86
N GLY A 137 -3.72 -7.61 -9.83
CA GLY A 137 -4.76 -8.63 -9.59
C GLY A 137 -4.34 -9.77 -8.66
N PHE A 138 -3.12 -9.74 -8.11
CA PHE A 138 -2.60 -10.77 -7.21
C PHE A 138 -2.43 -10.22 -5.80
N HIS A 139 -2.85 -10.98 -4.79
CA HIS A 139 -2.61 -10.59 -3.40
C HIS A 139 -1.11 -10.49 -3.12
N PHE A 140 -0.68 -9.31 -2.65
CA PHE A 140 0.72 -9.00 -2.42
C PHE A 140 1.09 -9.12 -0.95
N THR A 141 0.30 -8.48 -0.07
CA THR A 141 0.51 -8.50 1.39
C THR A 141 -0.70 -7.93 2.14
N LYS A 142 -0.74 -8.15 3.45
CA LYS A 142 -1.52 -7.32 4.39
C LYS A 142 -0.63 -6.26 5.06
N TYR A 143 -1.25 -5.19 5.56
CA TYR A 143 -0.60 -4.15 6.36
C TYR A 143 -1.48 -3.81 7.57
N ASN A 144 -0.99 -4.11 8.78
CA ASN A 144 -1.74 -3.88 10.01
C ASN A 144 -1.85 -2.39 10.32
N TYR A 145 -3.00 -1.96 10.83
CA TYR A 145 -3.19 -0.55 11.18
C TYR A 145 -2.25 -0.13 12.32
N ARG A 146 -1.43 0.90 12.08
CA ARG A 146 -0.65 1.59 13.12
C ARG A 146 -1.37 2.81 13.69
N MET A 147 -2.43 3.24 13.02
CA MET A 147 -3.30 4.36 13.37
C MET A 147 -4.75 4.02 12.97
N PRO A 148 -5.77 4.65 13.58
CA PRO A 148 -7.16 4.40 13.22
C PRO A 148 -7.44 4.74 11.75
N TYR A 149 -7.91 3.75 10.97
CA TYR A 149 -8.29 3.95 9.55
C TYR A 149 -9.38 5.02 9.37
N LYS A 150 -10.21 5.26 10.39
CA LYS A 150 -11.25 6.29 10.40
C LYS A 150 -10.71 7.71 10.24
N TRP A 151 -9.41 7.90 10.47
CA TRP A 151 -8.75 9.19 10.29
C TRP A 151 -8.39 9.48 8.83
N LEU A 152 -8.58 8.54 7.92
CA LEU A 152 -8.33 8.73 6.50
C LEU A 152 -9.19 9.87 5.95
N LYS A 153 -8.55 10.85 5.30
CA LYS A 153 -9.22 12.02 4.72
C LYS A 153 -8.87 12.27 3.27
N ALA A 154 -7.71 11.84 2.83
CA ALA A 154 -7.34 11.95 1.44
C ALA A 154 -6.38 10.84 1.04
N ILE A 155 -6.30 10.60 -0.25
CA ILE A 155 -5.30 9.74 -0.85
C ILE A 155 -4.57 10.55 -1.91
N GLU A 156 -3.25 10.41 -1.96
CA GLU A 156 -2.38 11.12 -2.89
C GLU A 156 -1.47 10.12 -3.61
N VAL A 157 -1.31 10.28 -4.92
CA VAL A 157 -0.36 9.55 -5.75
C VAL A 157 0.61 10.53 -6.38
N SER A 158 1.89 10.20 -6.37
CA SER A 158 3.00 11.11 -6.68
C SER A 158 4.27 10.33 -7.02
N GLY A 159 5.24 10.99 -7.65
CA GLY A 159 6.46 10.40 -8.19
C GLY A 159 6.31 10.08 -9.67
N ASP A 160 7.14 9.15 -10.16
CA ASP A 160 7.38 8.97 -11.60
C ASP A 160 6.30 8.12 -12.29
N VAL A 161 5.04 8.57 -12.19
CA VAL A 161 3.85 7.94 -12.76
C VAL A 161 2.95 8.96 -13.47
N THR A 162 2.32 8.52 -14.54
CA THR A 162 1.41 9.32 -15.37
C THR A 162 0.07 8.61 -15.55
N ASP A 163 -0.92 9.29 -16.13
CA ASP A 163 -2.27 8.75 -16.38
C ASP A 163 -2.94 8.16 -15.13
N VAL A 164 -2.69 8.77 -13.96
CA VAL A 164 -3.15 8.24 -12.69
C VAL A 164 -4.66 8.43 -12.53
N ILE A 165 -5.34 7.31 -12.38
CA ILE A 165 -6.76 7.19 -12.04
C ILE A 165 -6.85 6.59 -10.63
N ILE A 166 -7.69 7.21 -9.80
CA ILE A 166 -8.00 6.73 -8.45
C ILE A 166 -9.50 6.49 -8.40
N GLU A 167 -9.89 5.24 -8.13
CA GLU A 167 -11.28 4.85 -7.97
C GLU A 167 -11.51 4.30 -6.55
N SER A 168 -12.75 4.42 -6.08
CA SER A 168 -13.15 3.78 -4.84
C SER A 168 -14.56 3.23 -4.94
N PHE A 169 -14.75 2.01 -4.46
CA PHE A 169 -16.04 1.32 -4.49
C PHE A 169 -16.06 0.23 -3.41
N TYR A 170 -17.24 -0.29 -3.10
CA TYR A 170 -17.37 -1.43 -2.20
C TYR A 170 -17.28 -2.71 -3.00
N VAL A 171 -16.48 -3.65 -2.51
CA VAL A 171 -16.36 -4.99 -3.11
C VAL A 171 -17.11 -6.01 -2.26
N LYS A 172 -17.29 -7.22 -2.78
CA LYS A 172 -17.72 -8.40 -2.01
C LYS A 172 -16.60 -9.42 -1.85
N GLU A 173 -15.66 -9.41 -2.79
CA GLU A 173 -14.56 -10.35 -2.89
C GLU A 173 -13.26 -9.60 -3.19
N TYR A 174 -12.14 -10.21 -2.82
CA TYR A 174 -10.81 -9.65 -3.00
C TYR A 174 -9.79 -10.74 -3.36
N PRO A 175 -8.79 -10.46 -4.23
CA PRO A 175 -8.62 -9.25 -5.02
C PRO A 175 -9.60 -9.17 -6.20
N VAL A 176 -9.88 -7.95 -6.66
CA VAL A 176 -10.59 -7.75 -7.94
C VAL A 176 -9.62 -8.08 -9.07
N ARG A 177 -9.86 -9.18 -9.77
CA ARG A 177 -9.04 -9.62 -10.90
C ARG A 177 -9.44 -8.85 -12.16
N LEU A 178 -8.47 -8.32 -12.89
CA LEU A 178 -8.72 -7.76 -14.22
C LEU A 178 -8.82 -8.91 -15.22
N VAL A 179 -9.60 -8.72 -16.29
CA VAL A 179 -9.66 -9.67 -17.42
C VAL A 179 -8.26 -9.90 -18.03
N ARG A 180 -7.37 -8.89 -17.97
CA ARG A 180 -5.97 -8.97 -18.45
C ARG A 180 -4.99 -9.59 -17.45
N SER A 181 -5.37 -9.77 -16.18
CA SER A 181 -4.50 -10.40 -15.16
C SER A 181 -4.30 -11.90 -15.40
N PHE A 182 -5.08 -12.53 -16.29
CA PHE A 182 -5.05 -13.96 -16.56
C PHE A 182 -3.83 -14.46 -17.37
N ASN A 183 -2.99 -13.58 -17.91
CA ASN A 183 -1.84 -13.96 -18.75
C ASN A 183 -0.49 -13.44 -18.21
N ILE A 184 -0.15 -13.75 -16.96
CA ILE A 184 1.24 -13.69 -16.49
C ILE A 184 1.72 -15.13 -16.33
N ASP A 185 2.41 -15.61 -17.35
CA ASP A 185 3.18 -16.86 -17.30
C ASP A 185 4.39 -16.62 -16.38
N LEU A 186 4.29 -17.06 -15.13
CA LEU A 186 5.42 -17.10 -14.20
C LEU A 186 6.29 -18.28 -14.62
N SER A 187 7.23 -18.06 -15.56
CA SER A 187 8.19 -19.07 -15.99
C SER A 187 9.00 -19.57 -14.79
N TYR A 188 8.59 -20.72 -14.27
CA TYR A 188 9.08 -21.41 -13.09
C TYR A 188 10.49 -21.94 -13.37
N THR A 189 11.55 -21.30 -12.86
CA THR A 189 12.89 -21.90 -12.91
C THR A 189 13.03 -22.95 -11.80
N SER A 190 13.05 -24.19 -12.27
CA SER A 190 13.32 -25.44 -11.57
C SER A 190 14.70 -25.43 -10.91
N THR A 191 14.78 -25.08 -9.63
CA THR A 191 15.67 -25.70 -8.63
C THR A 191 15.13 -25.35 -7.25
N TRP A 192 14.12 -26.10 -6.80
CA TRP A 192 13.52 -25.96 -5.47
C TRP A 192 14.17 -26.95 -4.50
N SER A 193 14.80 -26.41 -3.44
CA SER A 193 15.08 -27.14 -2.21
C SER A 193 13.76 -27.41 -1.49
N LYS A 194 13.53 -28.69 -1.20
CA LYS A 194 12.39 -29.23 -0.47
C LYS A 194 12.34 -28.66 0.95
N ASP A 195 11.58 -27.60 1.12
CA ASP A 195 10.85 -27.24 2.34
C ASP A 195 9.85 -26.16 1.94
N PHE A 196 8.59 -26.31 2.35
CA PHE A 196 7.39 -25.56 1.96
C PHE A 196 6.53 -26.21 0.85
N HIS A 197 5.61 -27.08 1.29
CA HIS A 197 4.33 -27.36 0.62
C HIS A 197 3.54 -26.04 0.47
N THR A 198 3.84 -25.17 -0.50
CA THR A 198 3.42 -23.76 -0.38
C THR A 198 3.02 -23.11 -1.69
N ILE A 199 1.69 -23.17 -1.89
CA ILE A 199 0.77 -22.40 -2.75
C ILE A 199 0.69 -22.86 -4.21
N PRO A 200 -0.30 -23.72 -4.53
CA PRO A 200 -1.35 -23.29 -5.48
C PRO A 200 -2.72 -24.01 -5.36
N ALA A 201 -3.80 -23.24 -5.28
CA ALA A 201 -5.05 -23.47 -6.00
C ALA A 201 -5.52 -22.07 -6.41
N GLU A 202 -5.04 -21.56 -7.54
CA GLU A 202 -5.51 -20.30 -8.14
C GLU A 202 -5.92 -19.14 -7.19
N TRP A 203 -5.01 -18.53 -6.42
CA TRP A 203 -5.15 -17.11 -6.08
C TRP A 203 -6.47 -16.70 -5.36
N LEU A 204 -7.01 -17.60 -4.54
CA LEU A 204 -8.15 -17.51 -3.62
C LEU A 204 -8.84 -16.14 -3.52
N ARG A 205 -10.02 -16.00 -4.14
CA ARG A 205 -10.98 -14.95 -3.79
C ARG A 205 -11.31 -15.08 -2.30
N ILE A 206 -11.01 -14.04 -1.55
CA ILE A 206 -11.34 -13.93 -0.13
C ILE A 206 -12.64 -13.12 -0.04
N ASP A 207 -13.67 -13.72 0.54
CA ASP A 207 -14.83 -12.96 1.00
C ASP A 207 -14.36 -11.91 1.99
N ILE A 208 -14.86 -10.69 1.86
CA ILE A 208 -14.35 -9.61 2.69
C ILE A 208 -14.63 -9.94 4.16
N PRO A 209 -13.61 -9.89 5.05
CA PRO A 209 -13.79 -10.18 6.48
C PRO A 209 -14.68 -9.19 7.25
N SER A 210 -15.34 -8.25 6.57
CA SER A 210 -16.09 -7.14 7.17
C SER A 210 -17.52 -7.53 7.49
N LYS A 211 -17.96 -7.31 8.74
CA LYS A 211 -19.36 -7.54 9.13
C LYS A 211 -20.34 -6.54 8.50
N PHE A 212 -19.85 -5.41 7.98
CA PHE A 212 -20.68 -4.32 7.46
C PHE A 212 -21.29 -4.61 6.08
N LEU A 213 -20.73 -5.57 5.33
CA LEU A 213 -21.22 -5.89 3.98
C LEU A 213 -22.39 -6.86 3.95
N LYS A 214 -22.62 -7.62 5.03
CA LYS A 214 -23.76 -8.55 5.13
C LYS A 214 -25.11 -7.82 5.15
N HIS A 215 -25.13 -6.55 5.53
CA HIS A 215 -26.35 -5.75 5.65
C HIS A 215 -26.75 -4.97 4.38
N LYS A 216 -25.96 -5.01 3.30
CA LYS A 216 -26.25 -4.27 2.05
C LYS A 216 -26.91 -5.12 0.95
N LYS A 217 -27.53 -6.26 1.28
CA LYS A 217 -28.44 -6.98 0.38
C LYS A 217 -29.88 -6.51 0.64
N LYS A 218 -30.35 -5.56 -0.18
CA LYS A 218 -31.73 -5.24 -0.60
C LYS A 218 -31.93 -3.73 -0.69
N SER A 219 -31.85 -3.20 -1.90
CA SER A 219 -32.84 -2.26 -2.45
C SER A 219 -32.90 -2.48 -3.95
#